data_AF-A0A8D4BJ78-F1
#
_entry.id   AF-A0A8D4BJ78-F1
#
_cell.length_a   1.000
_cell.length_b   1.000
_cell.length_c   1.000
_cell.angle_alpha   90.00
_cell.angle_beta   90.00
_cell.angle_gamma   90.00
#
_symmetry.space_group_name_H-M   'P 1'
#
loop_
_entity.id
_entity.type
_entity.pdbx_description
1 polymer ?
#
loop_
_entity_poly.entity_id
_entity_poly.type
_entity_poly.pdbx_seq_one_letter_code
_entity_poly.pdbx_strand_id
1 'polypeptide(L)'
;MERQRYAERCSELFAVGGFAAVRETAEAGLDEYGQDPVLLRWLGQAHAAEDEDDHDREAETAYRKGLALAPHDLGLLVSYMELCLRSDSFDHPSRARRAVELQKRVEELAPPGSPERERVDDATGWAGRGYWDDLMAGAARGRAQRAATEERSVLVTDALRREARGEPREEAGEDLDTAAVAAAVELLQGARNAPLRLLLAHRVAAYVLTFALSFGLNKALVWSGALEFSLWGWLLYIPLFAAEAKLRRAERIGKERVVARVQARHQAADTV
;
A
#
# COMPACT_ATOMS: atom_id res chain seq x y z
N MET A 1 0.41 31.44 3.12
CA MET A 1 -0.55 30.77 2.21
C MET A 1 0.16 29.82 1.27
N GLU A 2 1.23 30.22 0.57
CA GLU A 2 1.88 29.37 -0.44
C GLU A 2 2.63 28.15 0.13
N ARG A 3 3.32 28.26 1.28
CA ARG A 3 3.90 27.08 1.95
C ARG A 3 2.87 26.03 2.39
N GLN A 4 1.70 26.50 2.83
CA GLN A 4 0.61 25.65 3.26
C GLN A 4 0.01 24.88 2.07
N ARG A 5 -0.02 25.50 0.88
CA ARG A 5 -0.41 24.85 -0.39
C ARG A 5 0.48 23.66 -0.73
N TYR A 6 1.80 23.76 -0.54
CA TYR A 6 2.71 22.63 -0.74
C TYR A 6 2.44 21.49 0.24
N ALA A 7 2.20 21.81 1.52
CA ALA A 7 1.87 20.81 2.53
C ALA A 7 0.51 20.13 2.26
N GLU A 8 -0.50 20.88 1.83
CA GLU A 8 -1.81 20.35 1.42
C GLU A 8 -1.69 19.43 0.21
N ARG A 9 -0.96 19.86 -0.83
CA ARG A 9 -0.66 19.03 -2.01
C ARG A 9 0.10 17.75 -1.65
N CYS A 10 1.09 17.84 -0.77
CA CYS A 10 1.79 16.66 -0.25
C CYS A 10 0.81 15.70 0.45
N SER A 11 -0.09 16.22 1.27
CA SER A 11 -1.09 15.40 1.97
C SER A 11 -2.04 14.69 1.00
N GLU A 12 -2.56 15.40 -0.01
CA GLU A 12 -3.47 14.84 -1.01
C GLU A 12 -2.79 13.76 -1.87
N LEU A 13 -1.56 14.02 -2.32
CA LEU A 13 -0.77 13.04 -3.08
C LEU A 13 -0.38 11.83 -2.22
N PHE A 14 -0.05 12.04 -0.94
CA PHE A 14 0.29 10.95 -0.02
C PHE A 14 -0.92 10.04 0.23
N ALA A 15 -2.13 10.60 0.37
CA ALA A 15 -3.36 9.84 0.58
C ALA A 15 -3.67 8.87 -0.57
N VAL A 16 -3.29 9.22 -1.81
CA VAL A 16 -3.45 8.36 -3.00
C VAL A 16 -2.21 7.51 -3.29
N GLY A 17 -1.19 7.56 -2.42
CA GLY A 17 0.06 6.82 -2.51
C GLY A 17 1.02 7.30 -3.59
N GLY A 18 0.90 8.55 -4.05
CA GLY A 18 1.80 9.19 -5.01
C GLY A 18 3.11 9.63 -4.37
N PHE A 19 3.86 8.72 -3.74
CA PHE A 19 5.02 9.06 -2.90
C PHE A 19 6.14 9.77 -3.67
N ALA A 20 6.51 9.31 -4.87
CA ALA A 20 7.41 10.04 -5.75
C ALA A 20 6.93 11.49 -6.02
N ALA A 21 5.64 11.70 -6.30
CA ALA A 21 5.08 13.03 -6.50
C ALA A 21 5.08 13.89 -5.22
N VAL A 22 4.94 13.27 -4.03
CA VAL A 22 5.11 13.95 -2.74
C VAL A 22 6.55 14.42 -2.57
N ARG A 23 7.54 13.58 -2.93
CA ARG A 23 8.96 13.97 -2.87
C ARG A 23 9.23 15.17 -3.76
N GLU A 24 8.86 15.09 -5.03
CA GLU A 24 9.00 16.20 -5.98
C GLU A 24 8.32 17.49 -5.47
N THR A 25 7.11 17.37 -4.93
CA THR A 25 6.37 18.52 -4.38
C THR A 25 7.05 19.10 -3.14
N ALA A 26 7.49 18.25 -2.21
CA ALA A 26 8.16 18.69 -0.99
C ALA A 26 9.52 19.32 -1.29
N GLU A 27 10.30 18.74 -2.20
CA GLU A 27 11.59 19.28 -2.67
C GLU A 27 11.40 20.64 -3.34
N ALA A 28 10.43 20.78 -4.26
CA ALA A 28 10.13 22.06 -4.89
C ALA A 28 9.77 23.14 -3.86
N GLY A 29 8.95 22.80 -2.84
CA GLY A 29 8.63 23.73 -1.76
C GLY A 29 9.85 24.08 -0.89
N LEU A 30 10.76 23.15 -0.65
CA LEU A 30 12.00 23.39 0.09
C LEU A 30 12.99 24.26 -0.71
N ASP A 31 13.06 24.08 -2.03
CA ASP A 31 13.89 24.88 -2.93
C ASP A 31 13.39 26.32 -3.04
N GLU A 32 12.07 26.52 -3.10
CA GLU A 32 11.46 27.83 -3.24
C GLU A 32 11.45 28.63 -1.92
N TYR A 33 11.15 27.98 -0.79
CA TYR A 33 10.92 28.67 0.48
C TYR A 33 11.98 28.43 1.55
N GLY A 34 12.99 27.61 1.25
CA GLY A 34 14.01 27.17 2.19
C GLY A 34 13.53 26.05 3.10
N GLN A 35 14.37 25.68 4.07
CA GLN A 35 14.09 24.55 4.94
C GLN A 35 12.85 24.79 5.81
N ASP A 36 11.90 23.85 5.78
CA ASP A 36 10.65 23.89 6.53
C ASP A 36 10.39 22.52 7.21
N PRO A 37 10.07 22.49 8.52
CA PRO A 37 9.83 21.23 9.24
C PRO A 37 8.69 20.38 8.67
N VAL A 38 7.62 21.01 8.18
CA VAL A 38 6.44 20.30 7.66
C VAL A 38 6.77 19.66 6.32
N LEU A 39 7.43 20.38 5.42
CA LEU A 39 7.87 19.82 4.13
C LEU A 39 8.93 18.73 4.32
N LEU A 40 9.86 18.90 5.28
CA LEU A 40 10.83 17.85 5.63
C LEU A 40 10.15 16.60 6.20
N ARG A 41 9.05 16.76 6.95
CA ARG A 41 8.25 15.62 7.42
C ARG A 41 7.62 14.87 6.25
N TRP A 42 6.99 15.58 5.30
CA TRP A 42 6.37 14.97 4.12
C TRP A 42 7.39 14.27 3.22
N LEU A 43 8.55 14.89 3.00
CA LEU A 43 9.66 14.29 2.26
C LEU A 43 10.11 12.99 2.94
N GLY A 44 10.32 13.01 4.26
CA GLY A 44 10.70 11.83 5.01
C GLY A 44 9.64 10.71 4.96
N GLN A 45 8.36 11.06 5.10
CA GLN A 45 7.25 10.10 5.01
C GLN A 45 7.13 9.47 3.63
N ALA A 46 7.36 10.26 2.57
CA ALA A 46 7.31 9.75 1.20
C ALA A 46 8.44 8.73 0.93
N HIS A 47 9.67 9.03 1.36
CA HIS A 47 10.77 8.06 1.30
C HIS A 47 10.47 6.81 2.15
N ALA A 48 10.03 6.98 3.39
CA ALA A 48 9.75 5.86 4.28
C ALA A 48 8.63 4.93 3.78
N ALA A 49 7.71 5.44 2.96
CA ALA A 49 6.59 4.68 2.41
C ALA A 49 6.94 3.83 1.17
N GLU A 50 8.03 4.13 0.46
CA GLU A 50 8.49 3.33 -0.68
C GLU A 50 9.25 2.05 -0.25
N ASP A 51 9.64 1.94 1.03
CA ASP A 51 10.15 0.71 1.68
C ASP A 51 11.31 0.03 0.93
N GLU A 52 12.19 0.84 0.32
CA GLU A 52 13.47 0.42 -0.27
C GLU A 52 14.64 0.94 0.62
N ASP A 53 15.68 0.13 0.82
CA ASP A 53 16.79 0.42 1.78
C ASP A 53 17.46 1.79 1.56
N ASP A 54 17.55 2.26 0.31
CA ASP A 54 18.13 3.56 0.00
C ASP A 54 17.22 4.72 0.45
N HIS A 55 15.90 4.53 0.38
CA HIS A 55 14.93 5.52 0.84
C HIS A 55 14.88 5.65 2.37
N ASP A 56 15.20 4.60 3.13
CA ASP A 56 15.27 4.70 4.59
C ASP A 56 16.33 5.69 5.07
N ARG A 57 17.48 5.79 4.37
CA ARG A 57 18.53 6.76 4.73
C ARG A 57 18.12 8.19 4.40
N GLU A 58 17.43 8.37 3.28
CA GLU A 58 16.91 9.67 2.83
C GLU A 58 15.80 10.16 3.78
N ALA A 59 14.90 9.27 4.19
CA ALA A 59 13.88 9.53 5.18
C ALA A 59 14.48 9.99 6.52
N GLU A 60 15.45 9.23 7.04
CA GLU A 60 16.16 9.56 8.28
C GLU A 60 16.85 10.93 8.18
N THR A 61 17.44 11.24 7.04
CA THR A 61 18.08 12.54 6.79
C THR A 61 17.07 13.69 6.82
N ALA A 62 15.92 13.52 6.16
CA ALA A 62 14.85 14.51 6.15
C ALA A 62 14.30 14.76 7.56
N TYR A 63 14.02 13.69 8.33
CA TYR A 63 13.53 13.81 9.70
C TYR A 63 14.52 14.50 10.63
N ARG A 64 15.81 14.16 10.54
CA ARG A 64 16.84 14.81 11.36
C ARG A 64 16.99 16.29 11.03
N LYS A 65 16.93 16.67 9.76
CA LYS A 65 16.90 18.09 9.35
C LYS A 65 15.66 18.79 9.91
N GLY A 66 14.49 18.16 9.81
CA GLY A 66 13.24 18.70 10.35
C GLY A 66 13.31 18.93 11.86
N LEU A 67 13.79 17.93 12.61
CA LEU A 67 13.94 18.01 14.07
C LEU A 67 15.04 18.98 14.52
N ALA A 68 16.04 19.26 13.69
CA ALA A 68 17.01 20.31 13.98
C ALA A 68 16.38 21.70 13.95
N LEU A 69 15.34 21.90 13.13
CA LEU A 69 14.59 23.15 13.02
C LEU A 69 13.45 23.23 14.05
N ALA A 70 12.75 22.12 14.28
CA ALA A 70 11.64 22.00 15.21
C ALA A 70 11.81 20.78 16.14
N PRO A 71 12.62 20.88 17.22
CA PRO A 71 12.96 19.75 18.10
C PRO A 71 11.79 19.14 18.89
N HIS A 72 10.64 19.81 18.87
CA HIS A 72 9.43 19.44 19.59
C HIS A 72 8.24 19.20 18.65
N ASP A 73 8.46 19.17 17.33
CA ASP A 73 7.40 18.81 16.39
C ASP A 73 7.02 17.33 16.58
N LEU A 74 5.83 17.10 17.12
CA LEU A 74 5.35 15.75 17.44
C LEU A 74 5.23 14.87 16.20
N GLY A 75 4.83 15.44 15.05
CA GLY A 75 4.67 14.67 13.82
C GLY A 75 6.00 14.15 13.28
N LEU A 76 7.06 14.96 13.33
CA LEU A 76 8.42 14.56 12.99
C LEU A 76 8.96 13.51 13.97
N LEU A 77 8.74 13.70 15.27
CA LEU A 77 9.18 12.73 16.29
C LEU A 77 8.52 11.36 16.09
N VAL A 78 7.20 11.34 15.88
CA VAL A 78 6.44 10.10 15.65
C VAL A 78 6.86 9.43 14.34
N SER A 79 6.93 10.19 13.22
CA SER A 79 7.29 9.62 11.91
C SER A 79 8.71 9.04 11.92
N TYR A 80 9.63 9.70 12.62
CA TYR A 80 11.00 9.20 12.76
C TYR A 80 11.09 7.97 13.68
N MET A 81 10.27 7.94 14.73
CA MET A 81 10.15 6.77 15.60
C MET A 81 9.61 5.57 14.82
N GLU A 82 8.56 5.74 14.03
CA GLU A 82 7.97 4.70 13.16
C GLU A 82 9.02 4.12 12.20
N LEU A 83 9.81 4.97 11.51
CA LEU A 83 10.92 4.53 10.67
C LEU A 83 11.95 3.70 11.46
N CYS A 84 12.30 4.15 12.66
CA CYS A 84 13.27 3.45 13.50
C CYS A 84 12.77 2.09 14.01
N LEU A 85 11.46 1.95 14.23
CA LEU A 85 10.82 0.69 14.65
C LEU A 85 10.68 -0.31 13.51
N ARG A 86 10.45 0.15 12.27
CA ARG A 86 10.39 -0.71 11.07
C ARG A 86 11.74 -1.35 10.74
N SER A 87 12.84 -0.65 11.04
CA SER A 87 14.18 -1.16 10.79
C SER A 87 14.48 -2.41 11.63
N ASP A 88 15.06 -3.45 11.03
CA ASP A 88 15.51 -4.62 11.78
C ASP A 88 16.56 -4.21 12.83
N SER A 89 16.26 -4.50 14.10
CA SER A 89 17.16 -4.21 15.22
C SER A 89 18.49 -4.95 15.16
N PHE A 90 18.56 -6.08 14.44
CA PHE A 90 19.79 -6.83 14.24
C PHE A 90 20.74 -6.08 13.28
N ASP A 91 20.23 -5.60 12.15
CA ASP A 91 21.00 -4.87 11.15
C ASP A 91 21.19 -3.39 11.53
N HIS A 92 20.26 -2.80 12.28
CA HIS A 92 20.22 -1.39 12.63
C HIS A 92 19.98 -1.14 14.14
N PRO A 93 20.86 -1.62 15.04
CA PRO A 93 20.67 -1.51 16.48
C PRO A 93 20.65 -0.06 16.99
N SER A 94 21.27 0.88 16.27
CA SER A 94 21.23 2.31 16.59
C SER A 94 19.87 2.96 16.34
N ARG A 95 19.10 2.47 15.34
CA ARG A 95 17.72 2.92 15.09
C ARG A 95 16.80 2.43 16.19
N ALA A 96 16.91 1.16 16.59
CA ALA A 96 16.13 0.61 17.70
C ALA A 96 16.31 1.40 19.01
N ARG A 97 17.54 1.78 19.37
CA ARG A 97 17.78 2.64 20.56
C ARG A 97 17.15 4.02 20.43
N ARG A 98 17.25 4.64 19.25
CA ARG A 98 16.65 5.95 18.98
C ARG A 98 15.12 5.91 19.01
N ALA A 99 14.50 4.82 18.57
CA ALA A 99 13.05 4.66 18.69
C ALA A 99 12.59 4.81 20.16
N VAL A 100 13.30 4.20 21.10
CA VAL A 100 13.00 4.33 22.55
C VAL A 100 13.16 5.75 23.05
N GLU A 101 14.19 6.47 22.59
CA GLU A 101 14.42 7.88 22.97
C GLU A 101 13.35 8.81 22.38
N LEU A 102 12.99 8.61 21.11
CA LEU A 102 11.94 9.37 20.43
C LEU A 102 10.58 9.11 21.07
N GLN A 103 10.27 7.85 21.40
CA GLN A 103 9.07 7.48 22.13
C GLN A 103 8.97 8.29 23.43
N LYS A 104 9.97 8.21 24.32
CA LYS A 104 9.97 8.97 25.59
C LYS A 104 9.73 10.46 25.37
N ARG A 105 10.32 11.04 24.32
CA ARG A 105 10.16 12.45 24.00
C ARG A 105 8.74 12.78 23.52
N VAL A 106 8.11 11.92 22.72
CA VAL A 106 6.68 12.05 22.40
C VAL A 106 5.85 11.92 23.66
N GLU A 107 6.19 10.99 24.55
CA GLU A 107 5.46 10.81 25.80
C GLU A 107 5.52 12.05 26.72
N GLU A 108 6.68 12.70 26.79
CA GLU A 108 6.88 13.93 27.55
C GLU A 108 6.12 15.13 26.96
N LEU A 109 6.03 15.22 25.62
CA LEU A 109 5.52 16.40 24.92
C LEU A 109 4.03 16.30 24.54
N ALA A 110 3.55 15.10 24.22
CA ALA A 110 2.19 14.88 23.74
C ALA A 110 1.21 14.64 24.90
N PRO A 111 0.09 15.39 24.96
CA PRO A 111 -0.95 15.15 25.95
C PRO A 111 -1.48 13.72 25.92
N PRO A 112 -1.85 13.12 27.06
CA PRO A 112 -2.51 11.82 27.08
C PRO A 112 -3.78 11.81 26.22
N GLY A 113 -3.94 10.78 25.38
CA GLY A 113 -5.07 10.65 24.46
C GLY A 113 -5.00 11.50 23.19
N SER A 114 -3.84 12.12 22.90
CA SER A 114 -3.65 12.78 21.61
C SER A 114 -3.47 11.77 20.47
N PRO A 115 -3.73 12.16 19.20
CA PRO A 115 -3.50 11.28 18.05
C PRO A 115 -2.05 10.78 17.95
N GLU A 116 -1.08 11.59 18.38
CA GLU A 116 0.33 11.20 18.39
C GLU A 116 0.63 10.13 19.42
N ARG A 117 -0.04 10.15 20.58
CA ARG A 117 0.04 9.06 21.57
C ARG A 117 -0.56 7.77 21.02
N GLU A 118 -1.73 7.87 20.38
CA GLU A 118 -2.39 6.71 19.75
C GLU A 118 -1.50 6.08 18.68
N ARG A 119 -0.87 6.89 17.81
CA ARG A 119 0.07 6.38 16.80
C ARG A 119 1.30 5.71 17.42
N VAL A 120 1.82 6.23 18.54
CA VAL A 120 2.92 5.59 19.27
C VAL A 120 2.47 4.24 19.84
N ASP A 121 1.29 4.19 20.44
CA ASP A 121 0.73 2.95 21.00
C ASP A 121 0.45 1.92 19.91
N ASP A 122 -0.02 2.34 18.73
CA ASP A 122 -0.21 1.47 17.57
C ASP A 122 1.12 0.90 17.03
N ALA A 123 2.13 1.77 16.89
CA ALA A 123 3.44 1.40 16.37
C ALA A 123 4.21 0.48 17.33
N THR A 124 4.15 0.75 18.64
CA THR A 124 4.80 -0.05 19.67
C THR A 124 3.98 -1.25 20.11
N GLY A 125 2.66 -1.23 19.86
CA GLY A 125 1.74 -2.31 20.15
C GLY A 125 2.12 -3.61 19.44
N TRP A 126 2.87 -3.56 18.34
CA TRP A 126 3.47 -4.77 17.74
C TRP A 126 4.66 -5.32 18.52
N ALA A 127 5.50 -4.45 19.10
CA ALA A 127 6.69 -4.83 19.85
C ALA A 127 6.38 -5.45 21.23
N GLY A 128 5.17 -5.22 21.76
CA GLY A 128 4.69 -5.78 23.03
C GLY A 128 3.77 -6.99 22.91
N ARG A 129 3.41 -7.42 21.69
CA ARG A 129 2.49 -8.54 21.48
C ARG A 129 3.18 -9.88 21.77
N GLY A 130 2.51 -10.73 22.56
CA GLY A 130 2.90 -12.13 22.65
C GLY A 130 2.67 -12.83 21.30
N TYR A 131 3.39 -13.92 21.05
CA TYR A 131 3.24 -14.77 19.86
C TYR A 131 1.77 -15.03 19.46
N TRP A 132 0.88 -15.21 20.44
CA TRP A 132 -0.53 -15.48 20.22
C TRP A 132 -1.34 -14.26 19.74
N ASP A 133 -1.02 -13.06 20.22
CA ASP A 133 -1.68 -11.83 19.78
C ASP A 133 -1.29 -11.50 18.34
N ASP A 134 -0.04 -11.77 17.96
CA ASP A 134 0.43 -11.62 16.59
C ASP A 134 -0.22 -12.62 15.63
N LEU A 135 -0.41 -13.87 16.07
CA LEU A 135 -1.13 -14.87 15.28
C LEU A 135 -2.60 -14.47 15.07
N MET A 136 -3.27 -13.96 16.11
CA MET A 136 -4.66 -13.50 16.02
C MET A 136 -4.80 -12.23 15.16
N ALA A 137 -3.88 -11.28 15.30
CA ALA A 137 -3.81 -10.09 14.45
C ALA A 137 -3.51 -10.46 12.98
N GLY A 138 -2.64 -11.45 12.74
CA GLY A 138 -2.38 -12.01 11.41
C GLY A 138 -3.62 -12.68 10.80
N ALA A 139 -4.37 -13.45 11.60
CA ALA A 139 -5.61 -14.07 11.16
C ALA A 139 -6.74 -13.04 10.90
N ALA A 140 -6.83 -11.98 11.70
CA ALA A 140 -7.77 -10.88 11.48
C ALA A 140 -7.43 -10.10 10.20
N ARG A 141 -6.16 -9.72 10.01
CA ARG A 141 -5.65 -9.10 8.77
C ARG A 141 -5.90 -9.98 7.55
N GLY A 142 -5.63 -11.28 7.67
CA GLY A 142 -5.90 -12.25 6.61
C GLY A 142 -7.39 -12.35 6.25
N ARG A 143 -8.29 -12.28 7.23
CA ARG A 143 -9.74 -12.24 6.98
C ARG A 143 -10.19 -10.94 6.32
N ALA A 144 -9.72 -9.79 6.82
CA ALA A 144 -10.04 -8.49 6.24
C ALA A 144 -9.53 -8.38 4.79
N GLN A 145 -8.29 -8.80 4.53
CA GLN A 145 -7.70 -8.82 3.20
C GLN A 145 -8.45 -9.75 2.24
N ARG A 146 -8.89 -10.93 2.72
CA ARG A 146 -9.72 -11.84 1.92
C ARG A 146 -11.06 -11.21 1.57
N ALA A 147 -11.75 -10.61 2.54
CA ALA A 147 -13.04 -9.94 2.32
C ALA A 147 -12.92 -8.80 1.30
N ALA A 148 -11.91 -7.93 1.45
CA ALA A 148 -11.64 -6.84 0.51
C ALA A 148 -11.34 -7.37 -0.91
N THR A 149 -10.59 -8.47 -1.03
CA THR A 149 -10.28 -9.05 -2.35
C THR A 149 -11.50 -9.73 -2.99
N GLU A 150 -12.37 -10.35 -2.18
CA GLU A 150 -13.63 -10.92 -2.66
C GLU A 150 -14.57 -9.83 -3.15
N GLU A 151 -14.80 -8.80 -2.35
CA GLU A 151 -15.59 -7.61 -2.71
C GLU A 151 -15.09 -7.00 -4.02
N ARG A 152 -13.76 -6.79 -4.15
CA ARG A 152 -13.16 -6.27 -5.38
C ARG A 152 -13.41 -7.16 -6.60
N SER A 153 -13.33 -8.48 -6.44
CA SER A 153 -13.63 -9.42 -7.53
C SER A 153 -15.09 -9.32 -7.98
N VAL A 154 -16.02 -9.12 -7.03
CA VAL A 154 -17.43 -8.88 -7.34
C VAL A 154 -17.61 -7.56 -8.09
N LEU A 155 -17.02 -6.47 -7.62
CA LEU A 155 -17.11 -5.14 -8.25
C LEU A 155 -16.59 -5.17 -9.71
N VAL A 156 -15.42 -5.79 -9.93
CA VAL A 156 -14.85 -5.93 -11.28
C VAL A 156 -15.74 -6.79 -12.18
N THR A 157 -16.27 -7.89 -11.66
CA THR A 157 -17.16 -8.78 -12.43
C THR A 157 -18.48 -8.09 -12.79
N ASP A 158 -19.03 -7.31 -11.87
CA ASP A 158 -20.26 -6.55 -12.09
C ASP A 158 -20.05 -5.42 -13.10
N ALA A 159 -18.95 -4.67 -12.98
CA ALA A 159 -18.56 -3.65 -13.95
C ALA A 159 -18.37 -4.24 -15.37
N LEU A 160 -17.73 -5.41 -15.48
CA LEU A 160 -17.60 -6.13 -16.76
C LEU A 160 -18.96 -6.54 -17.35
N ARG A 161 -19.96 -6.85 -16.51
CA ARG A 161 -21.33 -7.17 -16.96
C ARG A 161 -22.08 -5.92 -17.41
N ARG A 162 -21.96 -4.80 -16.69
CA ARG A 162 -22.53 -3.50 -17.09
C ARG A 162 -22.00 -3.05 -18.45
N GLU A 163 -20.68 -3.14 -18.62
CA GLU A 163 -20.01 -2.82 -19.90
C GLU A 163 -20.54 -3.69 -21.04
N ALA A 164 -20.73 -5.00 -20.81
CA ALA A 164 -21.29 -5.92 -21.81
C ALA A 164 -22.75 -5.59 -22.18
N ARG A 165 -23.48 -4.90 -21.29
CA ARG A 165 -24.85 -4.40 -21.53
C ARG A 165 -24.87 -3.00 -22.17
N GLY A 166 -23.71 -2.38 -22.39
CA GLY A 166 -23.60 -1.03 -22.95
C GLY A 166 -24.05 0.07 -21.98
N GLU A 167 -24.05 -0.20 -20.68
CA GLU A 167 -24.35 0.82 -19.67
C GLU A 167 -23.23 1.88 -19.62
N PRO A 168 -23.57 3.16 -19.35
CA PRO A 168 -22.58 4.22 -19.25
C PRO A 168 -21.60 3.93 -18.11
N ARG A 169 -20.32 4.13 -18.39
CA ARG A 169 -19.25 3.93 -17.43
C ARG A 169 -19.18 5.14 -16.50
N GLU A 170 -19.17 4.89 -15.19
CA GLU A 170 -18.87 5.95 -14.22
C GLU A 170 -17.45 6.48 -14.49
N GLU A 171 -17.33 7.79 -14.63
CA GLU A 171 -16.03 8.43 -14.74
C GLU A 171 -15.25 8.16 -13.46
N ALA A 172 -14.15 7.42 -13.57
CA ALA A 172 -13.24 7.24 -12.47
C ALA A 172 -12.66 8.61 -12.10
N GLY A 173 -13.13 9.19 -11.00
CA GLY A 173 -12.62 10.44 -10.45
C GLY A 173 -11.26 10.26 -9.76
N GLU A 174 -11.09 10.90 -8.61
CA GLU A 174 -9.91 10.73 -7.74
C GLU A 174 -10.05 9.53 -6.78
N ASP A 175 -11.11 8.71 -6.93
CA ASP A 175 -11.32 7.50 -6.14
C ASP A 175 -10.46 6.33 -6.66
N LEU A 176 -9.62 5.77 -5.78
CA LEU A 176 -8.68 4.70 -6.11
C LEU A 176 -9.38 3.42 -6.54
N ASP A 177 -10.47 3.06 -5.87
CA ASP A 177 -11.15 1.79 -6.14
C ASP A 177 -11.90 1.83 -7.46
N THR A 178 -12.61 2.93 -7.75
CA THR A 178 -13.25 3.16 -9.04
C THR A 178 -12.23 3.19 -10.17
N ALA A 179 -11.07 3.84 -9.99
CA ALA A 179 -10.01 3.87 -11.00
C ALA A 179 -9.38 2.50 -11.25
N ALA A 180 -9.18 1.70 -10.21
CA ALA A 180 -8.66 0.34 -10.33
C ALA A 180 -9.68 -0.61 -10.96
N VAL A 181 -10.97 -0.50 -10.64
CA VAL A 181 -12.05 -1.27 -11.30
C VAL A 181 -12.13 -0.91 -12.79
N ALA A 182 -12.08 0.38 -13.11
CA ALA A 182 -12.02 0.86 -14.48
C ALA A 182 -10.82 0.24 -15.26
N ALA A 183 -9.62 0.30 -14.69
CA ALA A 183 -8.44 -0.32 -15.30
C ALA A 183 -8.57 -1.86 -15.42
N ALA A 184 -9.21 -2.52 -14.44
CA ALA A 184 -9.43 -3.96 -14.47
C ALA A 184 -10.38 -4.37 -15.60
N VAL A 185 -11.45 -3.61 -15.81
CA VAL A 185 -12.37 -3.80 -16.94
C VAL A 185 -11.60 -3.73 -18.26
N GLU A 186 -10.79 -2.68 -18.48
CA GLU A 186 -9.97 -2.53 -19.69
C GLU A 186 -9.01 -3.70 -19.91
N LEU A 187 -8.31 -4.17 -18.87
CA LEU A 187 -7.35 -5.27 -18.97
C LEU A 187 -7.99 -6.65 -19.19
N LEU A 188 -9.26 -6.80 -18.81
CA LEU A 188 -10.02 -8.05 -18.89
C LEU A 188 -11.04 -8.07 -20.03
N GLN A 189 -11.16 -6.98 -20.79
CA GLN A 189 -11.96 -6.93 -22.01
C GLN A 189 -11.42 -7.88 -23.09
N GLY A 190 -12.31 -8.33 -23.98
CA GLY A 190 -11.97 -9.18 -25.12
C GLY A 190 -12.13 -10.70 -24.89
N ALA A 191 -12.28 -11.42 -26.00
CA ALA A 191 -12.57 -12.86 -26.00
C ALA A 191 -11.45 -13.69 -25.35
N ARG A 192 -10.19 -13.30 -25.52
CA ARG A 192 -9.01 -14.00 -24.97
C ARG A 192 -8.99 -14.01 -23.43
N ASN A 193 -9.69 -13.07 -22.79
CA ASN A 193 -9.77 -12.94 -21.34
C ASN A 193 -11.02 -13.60 -20.74
N ALA A 194 -11.89 -14.20 -21.56
CA ALA A 194 -13.06 -14.96 -21.10
C ALA A 194 -12.77 -16.00 -19.99
N PRO A 195 -11.73 -16.86 -20.09
CA PRO A 195 -11.44 -17.81 -19.03
C PRO A 195 -11.01 -17.12 -17.72
N LEU A 196 -10.25 -16.03 -17.80
CA LEU A 196 -9.84 -15.27 -16.61
C LEU A 196 -11.03 -14.59 -15.93
N ARG A 197 -11.97 -14.05 -16.71
CA ARG A 197 -13.23 -13.48 -16.18
C ARG A 197 -14.06 -14.53 -15.45
N LEU A 198 -14.11 -15.77 -15.97
CA LEU A 198 -14.82 -16.86 -15.31
C LEU A 198 -14.16 -17.24 -13.97
N LEU A 199 -12.82 -17.31 -13.94
CA LEU A 199 -12.06 -17.58 -12.71
C LEU A 199 -12.30 -16.51 -11.65
N LEU A 200 -12.35 -15.23 -12.04
CA LEU A 200 -12.63 -14.12 -11.13
C LEU A 200 -14.08 -14.11 -10.63
N ALA A 201 -15.05 -14.40 -11.51
CA ALA A 201 -16.45 -14.48 -11.15
C ALA A 201 -16.74 -15.59 -10.11
N HIS A 202 -15.95 -16.68 -10.15
CA HIS A 202 -16.07 -17.83 -9.26
C HIS A 202 -14.80 -18.08 -8.46
N ARG A 203 -14.14 -17.02 -7.98
CA ARG A 203 -12.79 -17.08 -7.38
C ARG A 203 -12.63 -18.18 -6.32
N VAL A 204 -13.53 -18.23 -5.33
CA VAL A 204 -13.46 -19.23 -4.25
C VAL A 204 -13.58 -20.64 -4.81
N ALA A 205 -14.57 -20.90 -5.67
CA ALA A 205 -14.77 -22.21 -6.29
C ALA A 205 -13.59 -22.59 -7.18
N ALA A 206 -13.01 -21.64 -7.92
CA ALA A 206 -11.86 -21.85 -8.77
C ALA A 206 -10.62 -22.26 -7.96
N TYR A 207 -10.37 -21.62 -6.81
CA TYR A 207 -9.29 -22.00 -5.90
C TYR A 207 -9.48 -23.39 -5.30
N VAL A 208 -10.70 -23.70 -4.82
CA VAL A 208 -11.03 -25.01 -4.24
C VAL A 208 -10.89 -26.13 -5.28
N LEU A 209 -11.43 -25.92 -6.48
CA LEU A 209 -11.36 -26.88 -7.57
C LEU A 209 -9.92 -27.09 -8.04
N THR A 210 -9.13 -26.03 -8.17
CA THR A 210 -7.72 -26.12 -8.55
C THR A 210 -6.89 -26.85 -7.49
N PHE A 211 -7.17 -26.61 -6.21
CA PHE A 211 -6.54 -27.35 -5.11
C PHE A 211 -6.84 -28.85 -5.19
N ALA A 212 -8.12 -29.21 -5.34
CA ALA A 212 -8.55 -30.61 -5.45
C ALA A 212 -7.93 -31.30 -6.68
N LEU A 213 -7.92 -30.64 -7.84
CA LEU A 213 -7.31 -31.16 -9.07
C LEU A 213 -5.79 -31.29 -8.95
N SER A 214 -5.12 -30.32 -8.34
CA SER A 214 -3.66 -30.36 -8.11
C SER A 214 -3.29 -31.55 -7.23
N PHE A 215 -4.00 -31.72 -6.11
CA PHE A 215 -3.78 -32.84 -5.21
C PHE A 215 -4.08 -34.18 -5.89
N GLY A 216 -5.19 -34.27 -6.63
CA GLY A 216 -5.57 -35.46 -7.39
C GLY A 216 -4.54 -35.84 -8.45
N LEU A 217 -4.05 -34.87 -9.23
CA LEU A 217 -3.02 -35.09 -10.24
C LEU A 217 -1.71 -35.60 -9.62
N ASN A 218 -1.26 -34.97 -8.53
CA ASN A 218 -0.03 -35.39 -7.84
C ASN A 218 -0.17 -36.81 -7.29
N LYS A 219 -1.32 -37.14 -6.67
CA LYS A 219 -1.60 -38.49 -6.16
C LYS A 219 -1.68 -39.53 -7.28
N ALA A 220 -2.35 -39.22 -8.39
CA ALA A 220 -2.45 -40.12 -9.54
C ALA A 220 -1.08 -40.43 -10.16
N LEU A 221 -0.20 -39.43 -10.26
CA LEU A 221 1.16 -39.59 -10.77
C LEU A 221 2.06 -40.43 -9.85
N VAL A 222 1.86 -40.34 -8.54
CA VAL A 222 2.59 -41.18 -7.57
C VAL A 222 2.05 -42.61 -7.57
N TRP A 223 0.72 -42.79 -7.58
CA TRP A 223 0.09 -44.10 -7.57
C TRP A 223 0.27 -44.90 -8.86
N SER A 224 0.46 -44.23 -10.00
CA SER A 224 0.80 -44.90 -11.26
C SER A 224 2.22 -45.48 -11.27
N GLY A 225 3.04 -45.20 -10.26
CA GLY A 225 4.45 -45.58 -10.21
C GLY A 225 5.33 -44.82 -11.19
N ALA A 226 4.79 -43.80 -11.87
CA ALA A 226 5.54 -42.98 -12.81
C ALA A 226 6.57 -42.09 -12.11
N LEU A 227 6.27 -41.66 -10.87
CA LEU A 227 7.14 -40.80 -10.06
C LEU A 227 7.03 -41.19 -8.58
N GLU A 228 8.13 -41.14 -7.83
CA GLU A 228 8.11 -41.30 -6.37
C GLU A 228 7.55 -40.05 -5.65
N PHE A 229 7.60 -38.90 -6.32
CA PHE A 229 7.12 -37.60 -5.85
C PHE A 229 6.65 -36.74 -7.02
N SER A 230 5.57 -35.97 -6.84
CA SER A 230 5.00 -35.12 -7.89
C SER A 230 4.53 -33.77 -7.36
N LEU A 231 4.91 -32.70 -8.07
CA LEU A 231 4.45 -31.32 -7.87
C LEU A 231 3.80 -30.73 -9.14
N TRP A 232 3.54 -31.56 -10.15
CA TRP A 232 3.00 -31.10 -11.44
C TRP A 232 1.63 -30.45 -11.32
N GLY A 233 0.84 -30.83 -10.31
CA GLY A 233 -0.44 -30.19 -9.96
C GLY A 233 -0.33 -28.69 -9.67
N TRP A 234 0.83 -28.19 -9.24
CA TRP A 234 1.03 -26.76 -9.00
C TRP A 234 0.93 -25.91 -10.28
N LEU A 235 1.18 -26.50 -11.46
CA LEU A 235 1.00 -25.79 -12.73
C LEU A 235 -0.46 -25.38 -12.98
N LEU A 236 -1.43 -26.05 -12.36
CA LEU A 236 -2.84 -25.70 -12.49
C LEU A 236 -3.18 -24.35 -11.85
N TYR A 237 -2.30 -23.80 -11.00
CA TYR A 237 -2.46 -22.47 -10.40
C TYR A 237 -2.06 -21.32 -11.35
N ILE A 238 -1.36 -21.60 -12.47
CA ILE A 238 -0.89 -20.55 -13.40
C ILE A 238 -2.02 -19.62 -13.87
N PRO A 239 -3.20 -20.10 -14.30
CA PRO A 239 -4.29 -19.22 -14.73
C PRO A 239 -4.86 -18.35 -13.59
N LEU A 240 -4.90 -18.87 -12.35
CA LEU A 240 -5.32 -18.11 -11.17
C LEU A 240 -4.33 -16.97 -10.89
N PHE A 241 -3.03 -17.27 -10.87
CA PHE A 241 -2.00 -16.25 -10.68
C PHE A 241 -1.98 -15.23 -11.81
N ALA A 242 -2.26 -15.65 -13.05
CA ALA A 242 -2.39 -14.72 -14.18
C ALA A 242 -3.59 -13.77 -14.01
N ALA A 243 -4.73 -14.27 -13.52
CA ALA A 243 -5.89 -13.43 -13.21
C ALA A 243 -5.59 -12.43 -12.09
N GLU A 244 -4.93 -12.87 -11.01
CA GLU A 244 -4.53 -11.98 -9.91
C GLU A 244 -3.48 -10.96 -10.33
N ALA A 245 -2.49 -11.36 -11.14
CA ALA A 245 -1.48 -10.44 -11.66
C ALA A 245 -2.12 -9.33 -12.50
N LYS A 246 -3.21 -9.63 -13.24
CA LYS A 246 -3.98 -8.60 -13.95
C LYS A 246 -4.70 -7.64 -13.01
N LEU A 247 -5.27 -8.11 -11.91
CA LEU A 247 -5.89 -7.23 -10.91
C LEU A 247 -4.85 -6.33 -10.23
N ARG A 248 -3.70 -6.88 -9.82
CA ARG A 248 -2.60 -6.08 -9.26
C ARG A 248 -2.05 -5.07 -10.27
N ARG A 249 -2.03 -5.42 -11.57
CA ARG A 249 -1.68 -4.47 -12.64
C ARG A 249 -2.75 -3.38 -12.79
N ALA A 250 -4.03 -3.74 -12.73
CA ALA A 250 -5.12 -2.78 -12.77
C ALA A 250 -5.06 -1.79 -11.60
N GLU A 251 -4.74 -2.26 -10.39
CA GLU A 251 -4.54 -1.43 -9.21
C GLU A 251 -3.42 -0.41 -9.41
N ARG A 252 -2.27 -0.85 -9.93
CA ARG A 252 -1.16 0.07 -10.27
C ARG A 252 -1.58 1.12 -11.29
N ILE A 253 -2.21 0.71 -12.38
CA ILE A 253 -2.69 1.65 -13.43
C ILE A 253 -3.73 2.61 -12.85
N GLY A 254 -4.67 2.11 -12.05
CA GLY A 254 -5.69 2.93 -11.39
C GLY A 254 -5.07 3.98 -10.48
N LYS A 255 -4.11 3.57 -9.64
CA LYS A 255 -3.33 4.46 -8.78
C LYS A 255 -2.57 5.51 -9.59
N GLU A 256 -1.83 5.12 -10.63
CA GLU A 256 -1.11 6.03 -11.51
C GLU A 256 -2.04 7.10 -12.13
N ARG A 257 -3.23 6.69 -12.59
CA ARG A 257 -4.24 7.62 -13.13
C ARG A 257 -4.76 8.60 -12.09
N VAL A 258 -5.03 8.14 -10.86
CA VAL A 258 -5.49 9.02 -9.77
C VAL A 258 -4.40 10.01 -9.38
N VAL A 259 -3.16 9.55 -9.21
CA VAL A 259 -2.01 10.43 -8.94
C VAL A 259 -1.87 11.49 -10.02
N ALA A 260 -1.93 11.10 -11.30
CA ALA A 260 -1.86 12.03 -12.42
C ALA A 260 -3.00 13.08 -12.43
N ARG A 261 -4.22 12.69 -12.04
CA ARG A 261 -5.36 13.63 -11.93
C ARG A 261 -5.16 14.62 -10.80
N VAL A 262 -4.74 14.15 -9.63
CA VAL A 262 -4.44 15.02 -8.48
C VAL A 262 -3.33 16.02 -8.85
N GLN A 263 -2.26 15.55 -9.49
CA GLN A 263 -1.19 16.42 -10.00
C GLN A 263 -1.71 17.45 -11.01
N ALA A 264 -2.52 17.04 -11.98
CA ALA A 264 -3.09 17.94 -12.99
C ALA A 264 -4.03 18.99 -12.37
N ARG A 265 -4.82 18.62 -11.34
CA ARG A 265 -5.67 19.55 -10.60
C ARG A 265 -4.84 20.62 -9.90
N HIS A 266 -3.75 20.24 -9.24
CA HIS A 266 -2.86 21.21 -8.60
C HIS A 266 -2.14 22.11 -9.62
N GLN A 267 -1.66 21.54 -10.72
CA GLN A 267 -1.05 22.33 -11.80
C GLN A 267 -2.03 23.34 -12.40
N ALA A 268 -3.28 22.94 -12.65
CA ALA A 268 -4.30 23.85 -13.14
C ALA A 268 -4.58 24.98 -12.14
N ALA A 269 -4.62 24.68 -10.84
CA ALA A 269 -4.76 25.69 -9.80
C ALA A 269 -3.54 26.63 -9.69
N ASP A 270 -2.34 26.19 -10.09
CA ASP A 270 -1.12 27.01 -10.10
C ASP A 270 -1.12 28.02 -11.26
N THR A 271 -1.92 27.78 -12.31
CA THR A 271 -2.01 28.63 -13.53
C THR A 271 -3.11 29.69 -13.51
N VAL A 272 -3.95 29.72 -12.47
CA VAL A 272 -5.05 30.69 -12.29
C VAL A 272 -4.66 31.74 -11.26
#